data_AF-A0A2M8EF89-F1
#
_entry.id   AF-A0A2M8EF89-F1
#
_cell.length_a   1.000
_cell.length_b   1.000
_cell.length_c   1.000
_cell.angle_alpha   90.00
_cell.angle_beta   90.00
_cell.angle_gamma   90.00
#
_symmetry.space_group_name_H-M   'P 1'
#
loop_
_entity.id
_entity.type
_entity.pdbx_description
1 polymer ?
#
loop_
_entity_poly.entity_id
_entity_poly.type
_entity_poly.pdbx_seq_one_letter_code
_entity_poly.pdbx_strand_id
1 'polypeptide(L)' 'MTMKFFQRGAIRGDIVTLLIAGLALVGLLAYAALSGVELPLWPSLAVMAVNLFAAGRLAWTVLKSKKRL' A
#
# COMPACT_ATOMS: atom_id res chain seq x y z
N MET A 1 6.15 25.36 15.29
CA MET A 1 6.07 25.46 13.81
C MET A 1 6.69 24.19 13.24
N THR A 2 5.94 23.07 13.23
CA THR A 2 6.56 21.73 13.11
C THR A 2 5.76 20.74 12.24
N MET A 3 4.58 21.13 11.74
CA MET A 3 3.71 20.24 10.95
C MET A 3 4.09 20.14 9.46
N LYS A 4 4.74 21.17 8.90
CA LYS A 4 5.03 21.23 7.45
C LYS A 4 6.08 20.21 6.99
N PHE A 5 6.96 19.75 7.87
CA PHE A 5 8.03 18.80 7.52
C PHE A 5 7.49 17.36 7.40
N PHE A 6 6.61 16.96 8.33
CA PHE A 6 5.96 15.65 8.29
C PHE A 6 5.06 15.49 7.06
N GLN A 7 4.31 16.52 6.64
CA GLN A 7 3.49 16.44 5.42
C GLN A 7 4.33 16.19 4.16
N ARG A 8 5.53 16.77 4.01
CA ARG A 8 6.37 16.54 2.83
C ARG A 8 7.01 15.15 2.78
N GLY A 9 7.24 14.53 3.94
CA GLY A 9 7.78 13.17 4.04
C GLY A 9 6.70 12.07 3.98
N ALA A 10 5.54 12.30 4.61
CA ALA A 10 4.44 11.35 4.74
C ALA A 10 3.49 11.37 3.55
N ILE A 11 3.26 12.52 2.91
CA ILE A 11 2.46 12.63 1.68
C ILE A 11 3.39 12.38 0.48
N ARG A 12 4.03 11.21 0.46
CA ARG A 12 4.63 10.66 -0.75
C ARG A 12 3.58 9.82 -1.43
N GLY A 13 3.41 10.00 -2.74
CA GLY A 13 2.43 9.25 -3.54
C GLY A 13 2.46 7.75 -3.20
N ASP A 14 3.66 7.17 -3.17
CA ASP A 14 3.89 5.75 -2.84
C ASP A 14 3.32 5.29 -1.49
N ILE A 15 3.36 6.14 -0.44
CA ILE A 15 2.79 5.83 0.89
C ILE A 15 1.27 5.88 0.83
N VAL A 16 0.72 6.87 0.14
CA VAL A 16 -0.73 7.02 -0.06
C VAL A 16 -1.28 5.83 -0.87
N THR A 17 -0.57 5.40 -1.93
CA THR A 17 -0.96 4.21 -2.70
C THR A 17 -0.96 2.96 -1.84
N LEU A 18 0.03 2.79 -0.96
CA LEU A 18 0.09 1.65 -0.03
C LEU A 18 -1.03 1.67 1.01
N LEU A 19 -1.38 2.84 1.55
CA LEU A 19 -2.48 2.98 2.49
C LEU A 19 -3.82 2.66 1.83
N ILE A 20 -4.06 3.17 0.62
CA ILE A 20 -5.30 2.90 -0.13
C ILE A 20 -5.37 1.42 -0.52
N ALA A 21 -4.28 0.84 -1.03
CA ALA A 21 -4.24 -0.57 -1.43
C ALA A 21 -4.35 -1.53 -0.24
N GLY A 22 -3.75 -1.16 0.90
CA GLY A 22 -3.90 -1.90 2.16
C GLY A 22 -5.32 -1.83 2.71
N LEU A 23 -5.95 -0.65 2.67
CA LEU A 23 -7.35 -0.48 3.09
C LEU A 23 -8.31 -1.26 2.17
N ALA A 24 -8.04 -1.28 0.87
CA ALA A 24 -8.80 -2.06 -0.10
C ALA A 24 -8.66 -3.58 0.12
N LEU A 25 -7.46 -4.08 0.45
CA LEU A 25 -7.26 -5.50 0.85
C LEU A 25 -8.11 -5.84 2.07
N VAL A 26 -8.02 -5.03 3.12
CA VAL A 26 -8.73 -5.27 4.37
C VAL A 26 -10.22 -5.28 4.14
N GLY A 27 -10.75 -4.34 3.36
CA GLY A 27 -12.17 -4.31 2.98
C GLY A 27 -12.61 -5.56 2.19
N LEU A 28 -11.79 -6.00 1.23
CA LEU A 28 -12.08 -7.18 0.43
C LEU A 28 -12.09 -8.47 1.28
N LEU A 29 -11.11 -8.62 2.17
CA LEU A 29 -11.00 -9.77 3.08
C LEU A 29 -12.12 -9.79 4.12
N ALA A 30 -12.45 -8.63 4.70
CA ALA A 30 -13.56 -8.51 5.65
C ALA A 30 -14.90 -8.82 4.99
N TYR A 31 -15.13 -8.32 3.77
CA TYR A 31 -16.34 -8.63 3.01
C TYR A 31 -16.47 -10.13 2.73
N ALA A 32 -15.40 -10.79 2.28
CA ALA A 32 -15.43 -12.23 2.03
C ALA A 32 -15.66 -13.04 3.31
N ALA A 33 -15.02 -12.66 4.42
CA ALA A 33 -15.21 -13.30 5.71
C ALA A 33 -16.65 -13.18 6.23
N LEU A 34 -17.30 -12.03 6.02
CA LEU A 34 -18.68 -11.78 6.45
C LEU A 34 -19.73 -12.39 5.51
N SER A 35 -19.44 -12.43 4.21
CA SER A 35 -20.41 -12.86 3.19
C SER A 35 -20.39 -14.37 2.95
N GLY A 36 -19.30 -15.06 3.35
CA GLY A 36 -19.09 -16.48 3.04
C GLY A 36 -18.91 -16.78 1.55
N VAL A 37 -18.84 -15.74 0.72
CA VAL A 37 -18.65 -15.81 -0.73
C VAL A 37 -17.16 -15.88 -1.01
N GLU A 38 -16.77 -16.80 -1.90
CA GLU A 38 -15.38 -16.90 -2.36
C GLU A 38 -14.91 -15.56 -2.92
N LEU A 39 -13.68 -15.16 -2.55
CA LEU A 39 -13.13 -13.91 -3.03
C LEU A 39 -13.10 -13.90 -4.55
N PRO A 40 -13.67 -12.87 -5.22
CA PRO A 40 -13.57 -12.79 -6.67
C PRO A 40 -12.09 -12.73 -7.07
N LEU A 41 -11.67 -13.70 -7.89
CA LEU A 41 -10.26 -13.97 -8.21
C LEU A 41 -9.57 -12.75 -8.84
N TRP A 42 -10.24 -12.09 -9.78
CA TRP A 42 -9.68 -10.94 -10.49
C TRP A 42 -9.41 -9.72 -9.59
N PRO A 43 -10.36 -9.24 -8.76
CA PRO A 43 -10.09 -8.22 -7.75
C PRO A 43 -8.96 -8.58 -6.79
N SER A 44 -8.93 -9.83 -6.33
CA SER A 44 -7.93 -10.28 -5.35
C SER A 44 -6.52 -10.25 -5.94
N LEU A 45 -6.36 -10.76 -7.16
CA LEU A 45 -5.10 -10.71 -7.91
C LEU A 45 -4.65 -9.28 -8.19
N ALA A 46 -5.57 -8.40 -8.59
CA ALA A 46 -5.25 -7.00 -8.87
C ALA A 46 -4.73 -6.29 -7.63
N VAL A 47 -5.40 -6.48 -6.49
CA VAL A 47 -4.99 -5.86 -5.23
C VAL A 47 -3.66 -6.43 -4.72
N MET A 48 -3.43 -7.74 -4.88
CA MET A 48 -2.15 -8.37 -4.57
C MET A 48 -1.00 -7.76 -5.40
N ALA A 49 -1.20 -7.62 -6.71
CA ALA A 49 -0.21 -7.08 -7.63
C ALA A 49 0.15 -5.62 -7.31
N VAL A 50 -0.86 -4.79 -7.02
CA VAL A 50 -0.64 -3.38 -6.63
C VAL A 50 0.13 -3.28 -5.31
N ASN A 51 -0.18 -4.12 -4.32
CA ASN A 51 0.54 -4.13 -3.05
C ASN A 51 2.00 -4.60 -3.20
N LEU A 52 2.25 -5.65 -3.99
CA LEU A 52 3.60 -6.13 -4.31
C LEU A 52 4.43 -5.05 -5.02
N PHE A 53 3.85 -4.37 -6.02
CA PHE A 53 4.53 -3.31 -6.76
C PHE A 53 4.86 -2.11 -5.86
N ALA A 54 3.89 -1.67 -5.05
CA ALA A 54 4.09 -0.54 -4.13
C ALA A 54 5.14 -0.87 -3.06
N ALA A 55 5.07 -2.07 -2.46
CA ALA A 55 6.07 -2.54 -1.49
C ALA A 55 7.48 -2.61 -2.10
N GLY A 56 7.61 -3.16 -3.33
CA GLY A 56 8.89 -3.24 -4.04
C GLY A 56 9.49 -1.87 -4.33
N ARG A 57 8.68 -0.91 -4.79
CA ARG A 57 9.11 0.48 -5.03
C ARG A 57 9.56 1.17 -3.75
N LEU A 58 8.87 0.92 -2.64
CA LEU A 58 9.21 1.51 -1.34
C LEU A 58 10.51 0.91 -0.80
N ALA A 59 10.68 -0.41 -0.87
CA ALA A 59 11.93 -1.10 -0.52
C ALA A 59 13.11 -0.60 -1.35
N TRP A 60 12.95 -0.45 -2.67
CA TRP A 60 13.98 0.12 -3.55
C TRP A 60 14.36 1.55 -3.15
N THR A 61 13.37 2.38 -2.83
CA THR A 61 13.58 3.78 -2.40
C THR A 61 14.34 3.84 -1.09
N VAL A 62 14.02 2.96 -0.12
CA VAL A 62 14.74 2.86 1.17
C VAL A 62 16.18 2.39 0.95
N LEU A 63 16.40 1.33 0.15
CA LEU A 63 17.73 0.82 -0.15
C LEU A 63 18.61 1.85 -0.86
N LYS A 64 18.06 2.59 -1.84
CA LYS A 64 18.77 3.66 -2.55
C LYS A 64 19.09 4.84 -1.63
N SER A 65 18.21 5.17 -0.69
CA SER A 65 18.44 6.23 0.29
C SER A 65 19.53 5.84 1.30
N LYS A 66 19.59 4.57 1.71
CA LYS A 66 20.63 4.05 2.62
C LYS A 66 22.03 4.01 1.99
N LYS A 67 22.15 3.88 0.67
CA LYS A 67 23.43 3.95 -0.07
C LYS A 67 23.93 5.38 -0.32
N ARG A 68 23.10 6.40 -0.07
CA ARG A 68 23.42 7.81 -0.31
C ARG A 68 23.81 8.58 0.96
N LEU A 69 23.75 7.92 2.12
CA LEU A 69 24.30 8.33 3.42
C LEU A 69 25.64 7.64 3.62
#